data_AF-A0A9D5VMU2-F1
#
_entry.id   AF-A0A9D5VMU2-F1
#
_cell.length_a   1.000
_cell.length_b   1.000
_cell.length_c   1.000
_cell.angle_alpha   90.00
_cell.angle_beta   90.00
_cell.angle_gamma   90.00
#
_symmetry.space_group_name_H-M   'P 1'
#
loop_
_entity.id
_entity.type
_entity.pdbx_description
1 polymer ?
#
loop_
_entity_poly.entity_id
_entity_poly.type
_entity_poly.pdbx_seq_one_letter_code
_entity_poly.pdbx_strand_id
1 'polypeptide(L)'
;MNRHFTIAIKSMNKNRITFYATILLLISGILGCGTSKKEKREIAVDTAKVYLTNTACADAISVLEDAGRDQKDAKYLQTLASAYACRGGYSALTFYGVNLPKISVTQEQIFGSLTMFSTSGMIDPEDADYNDLLLAINILAYAGDVSAPTVAARAEVFSANEAGDINLQNLYMLFTILGKYLFYYGNSDPSTGTKGGGTAANGNPNGFSNGCFYDYNPSNATLKALIDVARASGTLGSCTSTATGSPKLQALPNANTVKRMCQGVVLLNIFIDILSNTTLPDDSAMDSVGEVKSLFNALCSDGIYSAYVGDLCNMRSQISCETNYATAPESDKLEAYFFIMFETLFN
;
A
#
# COMPACT_ATOMS: atom_id res chain seq x y z
N MET A 1 42.81 -76.85 31.82
CA MET A 1 41.42 -76.36 31.71
C MET A 1 41.30 -74.97 32.31
N ASN A 2 41.59 -73.87 31.59
CA ASN A 2 41.23 -72.50 32.02
C ASN A 2 41.55 -71.36 31.02
N ARG A 3 41.45 -71.59 29.70
CA ARG A 3 41.67 -70.52 28.70
C ARG A 3 40.57 -70.35 27.65
N HIS A 4 39.55 -71.21 27.63
CA HIS A 4 38.49 -71.13 26.62
C HIS A 4 37.22 -70.37 27.08
N PHE A 5 37.07 -70.02 28.35
CA PHE A 5 35.87 -69.35 28.85
C PHE A 5 35.92 -67.81 28.84
N THR A 6 37.11 -67.21 28.72
CA THR A 6 37.28 -65.75 28.84
C THR A 6 37.00 -64.98 27.53
N ILE A 7 36.97 -65.67 26.38
CA ILE A 7 36.77 -65.01 25.06
C ILE A 7 35.27 -64.85 24.74
N ALA A 8 34.39 -65.72 25.25
CA ALA A 8 32.96 -65.67 24.96
C ALA A 8 32.23 -64.48 25.63
N ILE A 9 32.65 -64.07 26.84
CA ILE A 9 31.99 -62.97 27.60
C ILE A 9 32.33 -61.59 27.01
N LYS A 10 33.51 -61.43 26.40
CA LYS A 10 33.94 -60.14 25.80
C LYS A 10 33.26 -59.83 24.46
N SER A 11 32.81 -60.87 23.74
CA SER A 11 32.10 -60.75 22.45
C SER A 11 30.62 -60.39 22.62
N MET A 12 29.94 -60.93 23.63
CA MET A 12 28.52 -60.66 23.88
C MET A 12 28.24 -59.22 24.37
N ASN A 13 29.22 -58.56 24.97
CA ASN A 13 29.05 -57.19 25.48
C ASN A 13 29.15 -56.13 24.37
N LYS A 14 29.92 -56.40 23.30
CA LYS A 14 30.12 -55.44 22.20
C LYS A 14 28.87 -55.27 21.35
N ASN A 15 28.20 -56.37 21.00
CA ASN A 15 26.97 -56.36 20.18
C ASN A 15 25.77 -55.74 20.91
N ARG A 16 25.69 -55.89 22.24
CA ARG A 16 24.67 -55.22 23.05
C ARG A 16 24.87 -53.70 23.08
N ILE A 17 26.11 -53.24 23.26
CA ILE A 17 26.44 -51.81 23.25
C ILE A 17 26.14 -51.19 21.86
N THR A 18 26.46 -51.88 20.76
CA THR A 18 26.13 -51.38 19.41
C THR A 18 24.61 -51.30 19.20
N PHE A 19 23.85 -52.32 19.62
CA PHE A 19 22.39 -52.33 19.49
C PHE A 19 21.71 -51.23 20.31
N TYR A 20 22.13 -50.98 21.55
CA TYR A 20 21.62 -49.87 22.36
C TYR A 20 22.02 -48.50 21.80
N ALA A 21 23.25 -48.36 21.27
CA ALA A 21 23.68 -47.12 20.62
C ALA A 21 22.87 -46.83 19.34
N THR A 22 22.58 -47.84 18.51
CA THR A 22 21.73 -47.68 17.31
C THR A 22 20.28 -47.37 17.67
N ILE A 23 19.73 -47.97 18.74
CA ILE A 23 18.39 -47.65 19.24
C ILE A 23 18.34 -46.24 19.84
N LEU A 24 19.36 -45.80 20.58
CA LEU A 24 19.42 -44.44 21.13
C LEU A 24 19.55 -43.39 20.02
N LEU A 25 20.29 -43.70 18.95
CA LEU A 25 20.43 -42.84 17.76
C LEU A 25 19.15 -42.80 16.92
N LEU A 26 18.41 -43.92 16.84
CA LEU A 26 17.08 -43.94 16.23
C LEU A 26 16.09 -43.13 17.07
N ILE A 27 16.03 -43.33 18.39
CA ILE A 27 15.11 -42.62 19.31
C ILE A 27 15.40 -41.11 19.36
N SER A 28 16.67 -40.69 19.28
CA SER A 28 17.03 -39.27 19.17
C SER A 28 16.70 -38.66 17.80
N GLY A 29 16.54 -39.46 16.75
CA GLY A 29 16.01 -39.03 15.46
C GLY A 29 14.49 -38.84 15.42
N ILE A 30 13.72 -39.55 16.27
CA ILE A 30 12.25 -39.47 16.31
C ILE A 30 11.73 -38.46 17.34
N LEU A 31 12.57 -38.06 18.30
CA LEU A 31 12.27 -37.03 19.32
C LEU A 31 12.76 -35.62 18.93
N GLY A 32 13.18 -35.43 17.68
CA GLY A 32 13.31 -34.10 17.09
C GLY A 32 11.94 -33.46 16.90
N CYS A 33 11.24 -33.14 18.00
CA CYS A 33 10.05 -32.29 18.05
C CYS A 33 10.46 -30.85 17.66
N GLY A 34 10.91 -30.65 16.42
CA GLY A 34 10.99 -29.32 15.86
C GLY A 34 9.58 -28.80 15.68
N THR A 35 9.26 -27.67 16.33
CA THR A 35 7.99 -26.97 16.10
C THR A 35 7.76 -26.82 14.60
N SER A 36 6.56 -27.16 14.15
CA SER A 36 6.25 -27.12 12.72
C SER A 36 6.42 -25.69 12.19
N LYS A 37 6.69 -25.51 10.90
CA LYS A 37 6.79 -24.16 10.31
C LYS A 37 5.53 -23.32 10.57
N LYS A 38 4.37 -23.97 10.55
CA LYS A 38 3.08 -23.34 10.87
C LYS A 38 3.02 -22.88 12.33
N GLU A 39 3.35 -23.76 13.26
CA GLU A 39 3.37 -23.45 14.70
C GLU A 39 4.36 -22.32 15.03
N LYS A 40 5.55 -22.31 14.41
CA LYS A 40 6.50 -21.20 14.56
C LYS A 40 5.92 -19.86 14.09
N ARG A 41 5.19 -19.84 12.97
CA ARG A 41 4.53 -18.63 12.47
C ARG A 41 3.39 -18.18 13.36
N GLU A 42 2.57 -19.09 13.87
CA GLU A 42 1.50 -18.76 14.82
C GLU A 42 2.07 -18.10 16.08
N ILE A 43 3.16 -18.66 16.64
CA ILE A 43 3.89 -18.06 17.78
C ILE A 43 4.45 -16.67 17.41
N ALA A 44 5.02 -16.53 16.22
CA ALA A 44 5.56 -15.25 15.76
C ALA A 44 4.48 -14.18 15.59
N VAL A 45 3.30 -14.55 15.08
CA VAL A 45 2.14 -13.66 14.96
C VAL A 45 1.70 -13.16 16.32
N ASP A 46 1.56 -14.05 17.31
CA ASP A 46 1.13 -13.65 18.65
C ASP A 46 2.19 -12.80 19.35
N THR A 47 3.47 -13.12 19.18
CA THR A 47 4.59 -12.32 19.71
C THR A 47 4.63 -10.94 19.07
N ALA A 48 4.47 -10.85 17.75
CA ALA A 48 4.44 -9.59 17.02
C ALA A 48 3.30 -8.68 17.49
N LYS A 49 2.10 -9.22 17.75
CA LYS A 49 0.98 -8.43 18.30
C LYS A 49 1.31 -7.80 19.66
N VAL A 50 2.06 -8.50 20.52
CA VAL A 50 2.54 -7.94 21.79
C VAL A 50 3.52 -6.78 21.54
N TYR A 51 4.43 -6.93 20.59
CA TYR A 51 5.32 -5.84 20.20
C TYR A 51 4.56 -4.63 19.62
N LEU A 52 3.56 -4.86 18.78
CA LEU A 52 2.73 -3.80 18.20
C LEU A 52 1.92 -3.04 19.26
N THR A 53 1.48 -3.71 20.32
CA THR A 53 0.82 -3.06 21.46
C THR A 53 1.74 -2.06 22.17
N ASN A 54 3.05 -2.32 22.15
CA ASN A 54 4.08 -1.46 22.72
C ASN A 54 4.77 -0.56 21.68
N THR A 55 4.22 -0.45 20.47
CA THR A 55 4.82 0.31 19.34
C THR A 55 6.24 -0.14 18.95
N ALA A 56 6.64 -1.36 19.32
CA ALA A 56 7.93 -1.96 18.98
C ALA A 56 7.91 -2.55 17.57
N CYS A 57 7.65 -1.70 16.56
CA CYS A 57 7.38 -2.13 15.18
C CYS A 57 8.54 -2.93 14.56
N ALA A 58 9.80 -2.55 14.85
CA ALA A 58 10.98 -3.24 14.33
C ALA A 58 11.12 -4.68 14.88
N ASP A 59 10.84 -4.88 16.17
CA ASP A 59 10.87 -6.20 16.80
C ASP A 59 9.73 -7.09 16.26
N ALA A 60 8.54 -6.49 16.03
CA ALA A 60 7.43 -7.17 15.38
C ALA A 60 7.77 -7.64 13.96
N ILE A 61 8.44 -6.80 13.16
CA ILE A 61 8.91 -7.18 11.82
C ILE A 61 9.94 -8.31 11.94
N SER A 62 10.93 -8.17 12.82
CA SER A 62 12.00 -9.17 12.98
C SER A 62 11.43 -10.56 13.28
N VAL A 63 10.55 -10.67 14.29
CA VAL A 63 10.02 -11.98 14.71
C VAL A 63 9.17 -12.64 13.61
N LEU A 64 8.44 -11.86 12.81
CA LEU A 64 7.64 -12.38 11.70
C LEU A 64 8.51 -12.82 10.53
N GLU A 65 9.50 -12.03 10.13
CA GLU A 65 10.41 -12.37 9.04
C GLU A 65 11.28 -13.58 9.40
N ASP A 66 11.74 -13.69 10.65
CA ASP A 66 12.53 -14.83 11.16
C ASP A 66 11.75 -16.16 11.13
N ALA A 67 10.41 -16.10 11.25
CA ALA A 67 9.55 -17.27 11.11
C ALA A 67 9.39 -17.75 9.65
N GLY A 68 9.81 -16.93 8.68
CA GLY A 68 9.71 -17.16 7.25
C GLY A 68 8.35 -16.79 6.68
N ARG A 69 8.35 -16.03 5.58
CA ARG A 69 7.14 -15.56 4.92
C ARG A 69 6.24 -16.71 4.45
N ASP A 70 4.93 -16.54 4.66
CA ASP A 70 3.88 -17.38 4.09
C ASP A 70 2.84 -16.48 3.43
N GLN A 71 2.81 -16.50 2.10
CA GLN A 71 1.96 -15.64 1.29
C GLN A 71 0.50 -16.11 1.29
N LYS A 72 0.18 -17.25 1.91
CA LYS A 72 -1.17 -17.81 1.99
C LYS A 72 -1.71 -17.85 3.42
N ASP A 73 -0.97 -17.34 4.40
CA ASP A 73 -1.44 -17.18 5.77
C ASP A 73 -1.94 -15.75 5.97
N ALA A 74 -3.26 -15.57 5.90
CA ALA A 74 -3.90 -14.26 6.01
C ALA A 74 -3.55 -13.54 7.32
N LYS A 75 -3.49 -14.25 8.45
CA LYS A 75 -3.18 -13.66 9.76
C LYS A 75 -1.72 -13.20 9.82
N TYR A 76 -0.81 -14.01 9.28
CA TYR A 76 0.59 -13.64 9.16
C TYR A 76 0.76 -12.35 8.33
N LEU A 77 0.16 -12.29 7.14
CA LEU A 77 0.26 -11.13 6.24
C LEU A 77 -0.36 -9.86 6.84
N GLN A 78 -1.54 -9.97 7.46
CA GLN A 78 -2.18 -8.84 8.16
C GLN A 78 -1.32 -8.30 9.30
N THR A 79 -0.67 -9.20 10.06
CA THR A 79 0.20 -8.82 11.18
C THR A 79 1.51 -8.20 10.66
N LEU A 80 2.10 -8.76 9.59
CA LEU A 80 3.31 -8.22 8.97
C LEU A 80 3.05 -6.84 8.37
N ALA A 81 1.95 -6.67 7.64
CA ALA A 81 1.52 -5.38 7.13
C ALA A 81 1.30 -4.37 8.27
N SER A 82 0.65 -4.78 9.36
CA SER A 82 0.49 -3.92 10.55
C SER A 82 1.83 -3.49 11.14
N ALA A 83 2.85 -4.36 11.13
CA ALA A 83 4.17 -4.05 11.65
C ALA A 83 4.95 -3.05 10.78
N TYR A 84 4.89 -3.20 9.46
CA TYR A 84 5.42 -2.18 8.55
C TYR A 84 4.64 -0.87 8.63
N ALA A 85 3.30 -0.92 8.71
CA ALA A 85 2.47 0.27 8.85
C ALA A 85 2.78 1.02 10.16
N CYS A 86 2.96 0.30 11.27
CA CYS A 86 3.42 0.83 12.56
C CYS A 86 4.74 1.59 12.39
N ARG A 87 5.73 1.00 11.69
CA ARG A 87 7.02 1.66 11.43
C ARG A 87 6.87 2.88 10.52
N GLY A 88 5.89 2.83 9.60
CA GLY A 88 5.45 3.95 8.76
C GLY A 88 4.61 5.03 9.46
N GLY A 89 4.49 4.98 10.78
CA GLY A 89 3.74 5.94 11.59
C GLY A 89 2.22 5.77 11.54
N TYR A 90 1.70 4.71 10.92
CA TYR A 90 0.28 4.38 10.95
C TYR A 90 -0.08 3.63 12.24
N SER A 91 -1.18 4.04 12.87
CA SER A 91 -1.78 3.36 14.01
C SER A 91 -3.29 3.30 13.81
N ALA A 92 -3.88 2.12 13.99
CA ALA A 92 -5.34 1.96 13.95
C ALA A 92 -6.03 2.85 15.00
N LEU A 93 -5.45 3.00 16.19
CA LEU A 93 -6.02 3.85 17.24
C LEU A 93 -6.07 5.32 16.82
N THR A 94 -5.00 5.84 16.23
CA THR A 94 -4.95 7.20 15.69
C THR A 94 -5.88 7.33 14.49
N PHE A 95 -5.92 6.33 13.61
CA PHE A 95 -6.80 6.33 12.45
C PHE A 95 -8.26 6.46 12.87
N TYR A 96 -8.78 5.53 13.66
CA TYR A 96 -10.19 5.54 14.07
C TYR A 96 -10.53 6.69 15.03
N GLY A 97 -9.62 7.03 15.96
CA GLY A 97 -9.88 8.02 16.99
C GLY A 97 -9.71 9.48 16.55
N VAL A 98 -8.86 9.74 15.54
CA VAL A 98 -8.45 11.11 15.17
C VAL A 98 -8.65 11.40 13.68
N ASN A 99 -8.33 10.46 12.79
CA ASN A 99 -8.32 10.72 11.35
C ASN A 99 -9.66 10.40 10.69
N LEU A 100 -10.30 9.29 11.03
CA LEU A 100 -11.59 8.89 10.46
C LEU A 100 -12.67 9.97 10.62
N PRO A 101 -12.80 10.65 11.79
CA PRO A 101 -13.76 11.74 11.93
C PRO A 101 -13.48 12.98 11.07
N LYS A 102 -12.28 13.08 10.48
CA LYS A 102 -11.94 14.20 9.57
C LYS A 102 -12.41 13.94 8.15
N ILE A 103 -12.73 12.69 7.78
CA ILE A 103 -13.17 12.39 6.41
C ILE A 103 -14.43 13.18 6.11
N SER A 104 -14.41 13.92 4.99
CA SER A 104 -15.55 14.76 4.63
C SER A 104 -16.80 13.94 4.31
N VAL A 105 -17.95 14.52 4.61
CA VAL A 105 -19.29 14.06 4.19
C VAL A 105 -19.72 14.68 2.85
N THR A 106 -18.80 15.32 2.14
CA THR A 106 -18.98 15.88 0.80
C THR A 106 -17.95 15.28 -0.13
N GLN A 107 -18.40 14.74 -1.26
CA GLN A 107 -17.57 14.03 -2.24
C GLN A 107 -16.35 14.87 -2.68
N GLU A 108 -16.55 16.16 -2.94
CA GLU A 108 -15.51 17.06 -3.46
C GLU A 108 -14.37 17.31 -2.46
N GLN A 109 -14.65 17.16 -1.16
CA GLN A 109 -13.68 17.44 -0.10
C GLN A 109 -13.03 16.19 0.47
N ILE A 110 -13.36 14.99 0.00
CA ILE A 110 -12.81 13.75 0.57
C ILE A 110 -11.30 13.74 0.47
N PHE A 111 -10.74 13.97 -0.71
CA PHE A 111 -9.28 13.91 -0.86
C PHE A 111 -8.55 15.02 -0.10
N GLY A 112 -9.12 16.23 -0.02
CA GLY A 112 -8.59 17.29 0.85
C GLY A 112 -8.63 16.90 2.33
N SER A 113 -9.70 16.24 2.77
CA SER A 113 -9.83 15.79 4.16
C SER A 113 -8.79 14.73 4.54
N LEU A 114 -8.36 13.88 3.60
CA LEU A 114 -7.26 12.93 3.84
C LEU A 114 -5.93 13.64 4.08
N THR A 115 -5.70 14.79 3.44
CA THR A 115 -4.45 15.56 3.65
C THR A 115 -4.39 16.21 5.02
N MET A 116 -5.51 16.27 5.75
CA MET A 116 -5.60 16.80 7.11
C MET A 116 -5.35 15.74 8.20
N PHE A 117 -5.11 14.48 7.84
CA PHE A 117 -4.77 13.45 8.81
C PHE A 117 -3.48 13.82 9.55
N SER A 118 -3.40 13.45 10.82
CA SER A 118 -2.23 13.76 11.65
C SER A 118 -0.92 13.16 11.13
N THR A 119 -1.02 12.18 10.22
CA THR A 119 0.09 11.47 9.60
C THR A 119 0.31 11.84 8.14
N SER A 120 -0.48 12.76 7.56
CA SER A 120 -0.35 13.15 6.14
C SER A 120 0.85 14.06 5.85
N GLY A 121 1.43 14.68 6.88
CA GLY A 121 2.68 15.42 6.75
C GLY A 121 3.78 14.53 6.18
N MET A 122 4.29 14.93 5.02
CA MET A 122 5.33 14.24 4.26
C MET A 122 6.29 15.31 3.74
N ILE A 123 7.61 15.02 3.80
CA ILE A 123 8.67 15.99 3.47
C ILE A 123 9.47 15.54 2.25
N ASP A 124 9.60 14.23 2.06
CA ASP A 124 10.25 13.65 0.89
C ASP A 124 9.51 12.41 0.35
N PRO A 125 9.40 12.23 -0.98
CA PRO A 125 8.90 11.01 -1.61
C PRO A 125 9.65 9.73 -1.26
N GLU A 126 10.85 9.86 -0.70
CA GLU A 126 11.70 8.75 -0.28
C GLU A 126 11.77 8.61 1.24
N ASP A 127 10.93 9.34 2.00
CA ASP A 127 10.81 9.21 3.45
C ASP A 127 10.57 7.74 3.83
N ALA A 128 11.34 7.25 4.81
CA ALA A 128 11.25 5.86 5.26
C ALA A 128 9.83 5.50 5.68
N ASP A 129 9.14 6.42 6.37
CA ASP A 129 7.78 6.21 6.85
C ASP A 129 6.78 6.00 5.69
N TYR A 130 6.94 6.75 4.60
CA TYR A 130 6.11 6.60 3.40
C TYR A 130 6.38 5.25 2.73
N ASN A 131 7.65 4.89 2.57
CA ASN A 131 8.06 3.63 1.96
C ASN A 131 7.61 2.40 2.77
N ASP A 132 7.65 2.47 4.09
CA ASP A 132 7.17 1.41 4.97
C ASP A 132 5.65 1.23 4.90
N LEU A 133 4.90 2.33 4.85
CA LEU A 133 3.45 2.26 4.65
C LEU A 133 3.09 1.72 3.25
N LEU A 134 3.84 2.11 2.21
CA LEU A 134 3.67 1.58 0.87
C LEU A 134 3.97 0.07 0.82
N LEU A 135 5.01 -0.38 1.54
CA LEU A 135 5.33 -1.79 1.67
C LEU A 135 4.22 -2.56 2.40
N ALA A 136 3.67 -2.01 3.48
CA ALA A 136 2.54 -2.60 4.19
C ALA A 136 1.32 -2.80 3.28
N ILE A 137 0.99 -1.78 2.47
CA ILE A 137 -0.08 -1.84 1.47
C ILE A 137 0.23 -2.91 0.42
N ASN A 138 1.46 -2.98 -0.08
CA ASN A 138 1.85 -3.97 -1.08
C ASN A 138 1.78 -5.41 -0.54
N ILE A 139 2.13 -5.64 0.74
CA ILE A 139 1.99 -6.95 1.38
C ILE A 139 0.53 -7.43 1.31
N LEU A 140 -0.43 -6.54 1.58
CA LEU A 140 -1.85 -6.90 1.51
C LEU A 140 -2.38 -6.95 0.08
N ALA A 141 -1.97 -6.01 -0.78
CA ALA A 141 -2.44 -5.91 -2.14
C ALA A 141 -2.04 -7.15 -2.97
N TYR A 142 -0.84 -7.68 -2.72
CA TYR A 142 -0.29 -8.89 -3.36
C TYR A 142 -0.44 -10.17 -2.51
N ALA A 143 -1.24 -10.13 -1.43
CA ALA A 143 -1.49 -11.30 -0.61
C ALA A 143 -1.98 -12.48 -1.46
N GLY A 144 -1.46 -13.68 -1.19
CA GLY A 144 -1.78 -14.88 -1.97
C GLY A 144 -0.86 -15.14 -3.16
N ASP A 145 0.23 -14.37 -3.32
CA ASP A 145 1.09 -14.36 -4.52
C ASP A 145 0.31 -14.06 -5.80
N VAL A 146 -0.69 -13.18 -5.70
CA VAL A 146 -1.48 -12.75 -6.86
C VAL A 146 -0.61 -11.90 -7.78
N SER A 147 -0.69 -12.11 -9.09
CA SER A 147 0.07 -11.33 -10.08
C SER A 147 -0.55 -9.95 -10.34
N ALA A 148 -1.86 -9.82 -10.12
CA ALA A 148 -2.61 -8.58 -10.21
C ALA A 148 -3.26 -8.30 -8.85
N PRO A 149 -3.01 -7.14 -8.23
CA PRO A 149 -3.48 -6.87 -6.87
C PRO A 149 -4.94 -6.42 -6.81
N THR A 150 -5.86 -7.23 -7.34
CA THR A 150 -7.31 -6.99 -7.28
C THR A 150 -7.96 -7.70 -6.10
N VAL A 151 -9.10 -7.19 -5.64
CA VAL A 151 -9.96 -7.86 -4.65
C VAL A 151 -10.37 -9.25 -5.14
N ALA A 152 -10.76 -9.37 -6.41
CA ALA A 152 -11.17 -10.63 -7.01
C ALA A 152 -10.05 -11.68 -6.97
N ALA A 153 -8.81 -11.32 -7.32
CA ALA A 153 -7.68 -12.24 -7.27
C ALA A 153 -7.39 -12.74 -5.85
N ARG A 154 -7.49 -11.87 -4.84
CA ARG A 154 -7.32 -12.29 -3.43
C ARG A 154 -8.44 -13.22 -2.96
N ALA A 155 -9.67 -13.01 -3.43
CA ALA A 155 -10.81 -13.87 -3.12
C ALA A 155 -10.72 -15.29 -3.73
N GLU A 156 -9.86 -15.50 -4.74
CA GLU A 156 -9.55 -16.84 -5.28
C GLU A 156 -8.62 -17.64 -4.37
N VAL A 157 -7.85 -16.98 -3.50
CA VAL A 157 -6.83 -17.61 -2.65
C VAL A 157 -7.29 -17.78 -1.21
N PHE A 158 -7.99 -16.78 -0.67
CA PHE A 158 -8.40 -16.72 0.73
C PHE A 158 -9.89 -17.02 0.91
N SER A 159 -10.29 -17.45 2.11
CA SER A 159 -11.72 -17.50 2.43
C SER A 159 -12.34 -16.10 2.37
N ALA A 160 -13.67 -16.02 2.21
CA ALA A 160 -14.37 -14.74 2.11
C ALA A 160 -14.09 -13.79 3.30
N ASN A 161 -14.00 -14.33 4.51
CA ASN A 161 -13.68 -13.55 5.71
C ASN A 161 -12.23 -13.04 5.68
N GLU A 162 -11.28 -13.91 5.35
CA GLU A 162 -9.86 -13.54 5.28
C GLU A 162 -9.59 -12.50 4.19
N ALA A 163 -10.20 -12.66 3.01
CA ALA A 163 -10.12 -11.69 1.92
C ALA A 163 -10.74 -10.35 2.34
N GLY A 164 -11.91 -10.40 3.00
CA GLY A 164 -12.58 -9.23 3.56
C GLY A 164 -11.68 -8.45 4.53
N ASP A 165 -11.09 -9.15 5.51
CA ASP A 165 -10.19 -8.55 6.50
C ASP A 165 -8.95 -7.91 5.85
N ILE A 166 -8.31 -8.62 4.90
CA ILE A 166 -7.16 -8.09 4.13
C ILE A 166 -7.55 -6.83 3.37
N ASN A 167 -8.67 -6.84 2.65
CA ASN A 167 -9.11 -5.71 1.84
C ASN A 167 -9.46 -4.50 2.71
N LEU A 168 -10.14 -4.73 3.84
CA LEU A 168 -10.54 -3.67 4.75
C LEU A 168 -9.33 -3.03 5.43
N GLN A 169 -8.38 -3.84 5.91
CA GLN A 169 -7.13 -3.33 6.46
C GLN A 169 -6.34 -2.54 5.41
N ASN A 170 -6.29 -3.02 4.16
CA ASN A 170 -5.62 -2.31 3.07
C ASN A 170 -6.29 -0.96 2.78
N LEU A 171 -7.63 -0.91 2.79
CA LEU A 171 -8.39 0.34 2.61
C LEU A 171 -8.01 1.42 3.62
N TYR A 172 -7.89 1.08 4.91
CA TYR A 172 -7.51 2.04 5.96
C TYR A 172 -6.10 2.60 5.78
N MET A 173 -5.15 1.76 5.37
CA MET A 173 -3.80 2.21 5.05
C MET A 173 -3.79 3.07 3.77
N LEU A 174 -4.61 2.73 2.77
CA LEU A 174 -4.75 3.50 1.53
C LEU A 174 -5.25 4.92 1.78
N PHE A 175 -6.23 5.13 2.66
CA PHE A 175 -6.63 6.48 3.07
C PHE A 175 -5.44 7.31 3.57
N THR A 176 -4.60 6.70 4.41
CA THR A 176 -3.45 7.38 5.00
C THR A 176 -2.37 7.70 3.96
N ILE A 177 -2.00 6.74 3.10
CA ILE A 177 -0.94 6.99 2.12
C ILE A 177 -1.40 7.91 0.98
N LEU A 178 -2.67 7.85 0.59
CA LEU A 178 -3.25 8.82 -0.35
C LEU A 178 -3.24 10.21 0.27
N GLY A 179 -3.61 10.35 1.55
CA GLY A 179 -3.46 11.61 2.29
C GLY A 179 -2.04 12.18 2.24
N LYS A 180 -1.02 11.35 2.51
CA LYS A 180 0.40 11.73 2.38
C LYS A 180 0.76 12.16 0.95
N TYR A 181 0.39 11.36 -0.04
CA TYR A 181 0.68 11.63 -1.45
C TYR A 181 0.07 12.95 -1.92
N LEU A 182 -1.22 13.16 -1.62
CA LEU A 182 -1.97 14.36 -2.00
C LEU A 182 -1.47 15.60 -1.25
N PHE A 183 -1.16 15.47 0.04
CA PHE A 183 -0.56 16.55 0.83
C PHE A 183 0.73 17.05 0.19
N TYR A 184 1.61 16.12 -0.19
CA TYR A 184 2.93 16.42 -0.72
C TYR A 184 2.88 17.02 -2.13
N TYR A 185 2.27 16.30 -3.08
CA TYR A 185 2.27 16.71 -4.48
C TYR A 185 1.21 17.75 -4.80
N GLY A 186 0.10 17.79 -4.06
CA GLY A 186 -0.95 18.79 -4.21
C GLY A 186 -0.70 20.07 -3.42
N ASN A 187 0.37 20.14 -2.61
CA ASN A 187 0.68 21.28 -1.73
C ASN A 187 -0.53 21.71 -0.89
N SER A 188 -1.12 20.78 -0.15
CA SER A 188 -2.36 21.03 0.58
C SER A 188 -2.13 21.89 1.82
N ASP A 189 -3.14 22.70 2.17
CA ASP A 189 -3.22 23.33 3.48
C ASP A 189 -3.46 22.24 4.55
N PRO A 190 -2.59 22.10 5.57
CA PRO A 190 -2.74 21.06 6.60
C PRO A 190 -3.97 21.24 7.50
N SER A 191 -4.55 22.45 7.54
CA SER A 191 -5.69 22.80 8.40
C SER A 191 -7.03 22.74 7.68
N THR A 192 -7.08 23.06 6.39
CA THR A 192 -8.33 23.06 5.61
C THR A 192 -8.39 21.94 4.57
N GLY A 193 -7.27 21.29 4.27
CA GLY A 193 -7.18 20.32 3.19
C GLY A 193 -7.17 20.93 1.79
N THR A 194 -7.19 22.26 1.67
CA THR A 194 -7.29 22.95 0.37
C THR A 194 -6.03 22.74 -0.46
N LYS A 195 -6.18 22.22 -1.68
CA LYS A 195 -5.08 22.01 -2.62
C LYS A 195 -4.41 23.32 -3.01
N GLY A 196 -3.07 23.33 -3.08
CA GLY A 196 -2.27 24.51 -3.39
C GLY A 196 -2.24 25.57 -2.29
N GLY A 197 -2.93 25.35 -1.17
CA GLY A 197 -2.97 26.27 -0.03
C GLY A 197 -1.80 26.09 0.95
N GLY A 198 -0.97 25.08 0.78
CA GLY A 198 0.16 24.78 1.66
C GLY A 198 1.20 25.93 1.68
N THR A 199 1.53 26.40 2.88
CA THR A 199 2.58 27.39 3.11
C THR A 199 3.37 27.05 4.38
N ALA A 200 4.57 27.60 4.53
CA ALA A 200 5.28 27.49 5.82
C ALA A 200 4.46 28.11 6.98
N ALA A 201 3.62 29.11 6.70
CA ALA A 201 2.81 29.81 7.69
C ALA A 201 1.65 28.98 8.25
N ASN A 202 1.07 28.07 7.47
CA ASN A 202 0.05 27.14 7.95
C ASN A 202 0.62 25.79 8.42
N GLY A 203 1.95 25.64 8.44
CA GLY A 203 2.62 24.43 8.94
C GLY A 203 2.86 23.36 7.88
N ASN A 204 2.73 23.68 6.58
CA ASN A 204 3.21 22.80 5.53
C ASN A 204 4.76 22.85 5.47
N PRO A 205 5.46 21.73 5.74
CA PRO A 205 6.93 21.72 5.84
C PRO A 205 7.63 21.81 4.48
N ASN A 206 6.90 21.66 3.37
CA ASN A 206 7.49 21.51 2.04
C ASN A 206 7.88 22.83 1.38
N GLY A 207 7.23 23.93 1.78
CA GLY A 207 7.49 25.27 1.21
C GLY A 207 7.24 25.37 -0.29
N PHE A 208 6.44 24.46 -0.87
CA PHE A 208 6.08 24.50 -2.29
C PHE A 208 5.05 25.61 -2.56
N SER A 209 4.94 26.01 -3.83
CA SER A 209 3.99 27.02 -4.30
C SER A 209 3.17 26.53 -5.50
N ASN A 210 3.06 25.21 -5.67
CA ASN A 210 2.34 24.61 -6.79
C ASN A 210 0.83 24.60 -6.53
N GLY A 211 0.05 24.83 -7.59
CA GLY A 211 -1.42 24.73 -7.59
C GLY A 211 -1.95 23.53 -8.38
N CYS A 212 -1.14 23.00 -9.29
CA CYS A 212 -1.37 21.73 -9.98
C CYS A 212 -0.49 20.63 -9.39
N PHE A 213 -0.85 19.36 -9.59
CA PHE A 213 0.08 18.24 -9.37
C PHE A 213 1.24 18.31 -10.37
N TYR A 214 0.95 18.63 -11.62
CA TYR A 214 1.91 18.62 -12.72
C TYR A 214 1.70 19.83 -13.65
N ASP A 215 2.72 20.18 -14.44
CA ASP A 215 2.68 21.40 -15.27
C ASP A 215 1.72 21.29 -16.47
N TYR A 216 1.34 20.07 -16.84
CA TYR A 216 0.47 19.68 -17.95
C TYR A 216 0.79 20.40 -19.27
N ASN A 217 1.62 19.74 -20.08
CA ASN A 217 1.97 20.21 -21.41
C ASN A 217 2.12 19.03 -22.37
N PRO A 218 1.04 18.27 -22.60
CA PRO A 218 1.10 17.06 -23.41
C PRO A 218 1.37 17.38 -24.88
N SER A 219 2.02 16.45 -25.58
CA SER A 219 2.29 16.58 -27.02
C SER A 219 1.02 16.46 -27.87
N ASN A 220 -0.01 15.78 -27.35
CA ASN A 220 -1.31 15.64 -28.00
C ASN A 220 -2.10 16.97 -27.96
N ALA A 221 -2.35 17.56 -29.13
CA ALA A 221 -3.03 18.84 -29.25
C ALA A 221 -4.49 18.83 -28.73
N THR A 222 -5.21 17.72 -28.87
CA THR A 222 -6.59 17.59 -28.37
C THR A 222 -6.62 17.55 -26.85
N LEU A 223 -5.74 16.74 -26.24
CA LEU A 223 -5.60 16.71 -24.79
C LEU A 223 -5.16 18.08 -24.25
N LYS A 224 -4.19 18.73 -24.91
CA LYS A 224 -3.77 20.08 -24.55
C LYS A 224 -4.95 21.08 -24.56
N ALA A 225 -5.77 21.06 -25.61
CA ALA A 225 -6.93 21.93 -25.71
C ALA A 225 -7.96 21.66 -24.60
N LEU A 226 -8.20 20.39 -24.24
CA LEU A 226 -9.08 20.01 -23.13
C LEU A 226 -8.57 20.58 -21.79
N ILE A 227 -7.28 20.47 -21.53
CA ILE A 227 -6.65 20.99 -20.31
C ILE A 227 -6.75 22.52 -20.25
N ASP A 228 -6.46 23.20 -21.35
CA ASP A 228 -6.50 24.65 -21.43
C ASP A 228 -7.94 25.20 -21.20
N VAL A 229 -8.96 24.50 -21.73
CA VAL A 229 -10.37 24.84 -21.46
C VAL A 229 -10.72 24.67 -19.99
N ALA A 230 -10.36 23.55 -19.37
CA ALA A 230 -10.66 23.28 -17.96
C ALA A 230 -9.97 24.27 -16.99
N ARG A 231 -8.73 24.67 -17.30
CA ARG A 231 -8.03 25.73 -16.58
C ARG A 231 -8.77 27.07 -16.69
N ALA A 232 -9.19 27.43 -17.91
CA ALA A 232 -9.88 28.68 -18.16
C ALA A 232 -11.27 28.76 -17.49
N SER A 233 -11.96 27.63 -17.32
CA SER A 233 -13.24 27.56 -16.60
C SER A 233 -13.10 27.51 -15.07
N GLY A 234 -11.89 27.38 -14.53
CA GLY A 234 -11.66 27.27 -13.09
C GLY A 234 -12.17 25.97 -12.46
N THR A 235 -12.45 24.94 -13.27
CA THR A 235 -13.01 23.66 -12.79
C THR A 235 -11.99 22.76 -12.11
N LEU A 236 -10.70 23.13 -12.15
CA LEU A 236 -9.57 22.39 -11.56
C LEU A 236 -9.10 22.98 -10.22
N GLY A 237 -9.95 23.80 -9.59
CA GLY A 237 -9.62 24.47 -8.33
C GLY A 237 -8.39 25.36 -8.46
N SER A 238 -7.37 25.08 -7.66
CA SER A 238 -6.10 25.83 -7.64
C SER A 238 -5.23 25.67 -8.90
N CYS A 239 -5.50 24.67 -9.75
CA CYS A 239 -4.75 24.45 -10.99
C CYS A 239 -5.28 25.35 -12.13
N THR A 240 -4.97 26.64 -12.05
CA THR A 240 -5.51 27.66 -12.98
C THR A 240 -4.53 28.11 -14.06
N SER A 241 -3.24 27.78 -13.94
CA SER A 241 -2.20 28.26 -14.84
C SER A 241 -1.17 27.18 -15.19
N THR A 242 -0.47 27.40 -16.31
CA THR A 242 0.66 26.58 -16.72
C THR A 242 1.86 26.77 -15.78
N ALA A 243 2.75 25.79 -15.70
CA ALA A 243 4.00 25.87 -14.93
C ALA A 243 3.78 26.07 -13.41
N THR A 244 2.71 25.50 -12.86
CA THR A 244 2.40 25.51 -11.43
C THR A 244 2.27 24.11 -10.85
N GLY A 245 2.93 23.12 -11.47
CA GLY A 245 3.04 21.75 -11.02
C GLY A 245 4.00 21.57 -9.85
N SER A 246 3.91 20.43 -9.18
CA SER A 246 4.80 20.09 -8.08
C SER A 246 6.26 20.08 -8.55
N PRO A 247 7.20 20.72 -7.83
CA PRO A 247 8.61 20.69 -8.19
C PRO A 247 9.22 19.27 -8.11
N LYS A 248 8.50 18.32 -7.52
CA LYS A 248 8.90 16.93 -7.36
C LYS A 248 8.35 16.02 -8.47
N LEU A 249 7.52 16.56 -9.36
CA LEU A 249 7.05 15.92 -10.59
C LEU A 249 7.60 16.70 -11.80
N GLN A 250 8.86 16.44 -12.13
CA GLN A 250 9.58 17.07 -13.24
C GLN A 250 9.05 16.60 -14.60
N ALA A 251 9.38 17.30 -15.68
CA ALA A 251 8.93 16.96 -17.02
C ALA A 251 9.15 15.48 -17.39
N LEU A 252 8.09 14.85 -17.91
CA LEU A 252 8.13 13.51 -18.46
C LEU A 252 8.98 13.46 -19.76
N PRO A 253 9.59 12.31 -20.09
CA PRO A 253 9.51 11.01 -19.43
C PRO A 253 10.64 10.78 -18.40
N ASN A 254 10.83 11.69 -17.43
CA ASN A 254 11.77 11.46 -16.33
C ASN A 254 11.39 10.20 -15.51
N ALA A 255 12.33 9.27 -15.31
CA ALA A 255 12.07 8.01 -14.63
C ALA A 255 11.53 8.17 -13.19
N ASN A 256 12.03 9.16 -12.44
CA ASN A 256 11.52 9.44 -11.09
C ASN A 256 10.11 10.02 -11.15
N THR A 257 9.80 10.90 -12.10
CA THR A 257 8.43 11.39 -12.31
C THR A 257 7.50 10.25 -12.68
N VAL A 258 7.88 9.41 -13.65
CA VAL A 258 7.09 8.23 -14.06
C VAL A 258 6.80 7.34 -12.85
N LYS A 259 7.83 6.98 -12.07
CA LYS A 259 7.67 6.21 -10.83
C LYS A 259 6.66 6.85 -9.87
N ARG A 260 6.82 8.14 -9.57
CA ARG A 260 5.97 8.87 -8.62
C ARG A 260 4.53 8.99 -9.11
N MET A 261 4.33 9.30 -10.39
CA MET A 261 2.99 9.35 -10.98
C MET A 261 2.32 7.97 -10.99
N CYS A 262 3.08 6.91 -11.33
CA CYS A 262 2.60 5.55 -11.26
C CYS A 262 2.21 5.11 -9.84
N GLN A 263 2.93 5.58 -8.81
CA GLN A 263 2.52 5.34 -7.41
C GLN A 263 1.12 5.94 -7.16
N GLY A 264 0.89 7.18 -7.56
CA GLY A 264 -0.44 7.81 -7.45
C GLY A 264 -1.52 7.02 -8.18
N VAL A 265 -1.28 6.65 -9.45
CA VAL A 265 -2.21 5.84 -10.26
C VAL A 265 -2.57 4.53 -9.55
N VAL A 266 -1.55 3.77 -9.13
CA VAL A 266 -1.73 2.45 -8.53
C VAL A 266 -2.45 2.53 -7.20
N LEU A 267 -2.07 3.49 -6.34
CA LEU A 267 -2.71 3.69 -5.04
C LEU A 267 -4.20 4.03 -5.21
N LEU A 268 -4.54 4.96 -6.09
CA LEU A 268 -5.92 5.33 -6.36
C LEU A 268 -6.70 4.15 -6.95
N ASN A 269 -6.14 3.40 -7.89
CA ASN A 269 -6.84 2.28 -8.50
C ASN A 269 -7.06 1.11 -7.55
N ILE A 270 -6.11 0.80 -6.67
CA ILE A 270 -6.32 -0.22 -5.62
C ILE A 270 -7.40 0.27 -4.64
N PHE A 271 -7.39 1.55 -4.28
CA PHE A 271 -8.43 2.15 -3.44
C PHE A 271 -9.83 1.99 -4.06
N ILE A 272 -10.00 2.39 -5.32
CA ILE A 272 -11.28 2.26 -6.04
C ILE A 272 -11.68 0.80 -6.23
N ASP A 273 -10.74 -0.11 -6.47
CA ASP A 273 -11.01 -1.54 -6.58
C ASP A 273 -11.58 -2.11 -5.27
N ILE A 274 -11.01 -1.74 -4.12
CA ILE A 274 -11.50 -2.17 -2.82
C ILE A 274 -12.88 -1.59 -2.54
N LEU A 275 -13.09 -0.28 -2.76
CA LEU A 275 -14.41 0.35 -2.65
C LEU A 275 -15.44 -0.28 -3.58
N SER A 276 -15.00 -0.79 -4.73
CA SER A 276 -15.90 -1.41 -5.70
C SER A 276 -16.41 -2.78 -5.27
N ASN A 277 -15.65 -3.45 -4.40
CA ASN A 277 -15.88 -4.84 -4.03
C ASN A 277 -16.06 -5.04 -2.51
N THR A 278 -16.22 -3.95 -1.75
CA THR A 278 -16.45 -3.98 -0.29
C THR A 278 -17.69 -3.18 0.05
N THR A 279 -18.56 -3.76 0.89
CA THR A 279 -19.68 -3.02 1.46
C THR A 279 -19.17 -2.15 2.60
N LEU A 280 -19.31 -0.83 2.47
CA LEU A 280 -19.00 0.09 3.55
C LEU A 280 -20.15 0.14 4.57
N PRO A 281 -19.87 0.49 5.84
CA PRO A 281 -20.91 0.82 6.81
C PRO A 281 -21.81 1.96 6.31
N ASP A 282 -23.09 1.90 6.66
CA ASP A 282 -24.08 2.95 6.38
C ASP A 282 -23.85 4.14 7.34
N ASP A 283 -23.02 5.07 6.89
CA ASP A 283 -22.61 6.31 7.57
C ASP A 283 -22.39 7.39 6.49
N SER A 284 -22.80 8.63 6.75
CA SER A 284 -22.75 9.71 5.75
C SER A 284 -21.36 10.01 5.19
N ALA A 285 -20.30 9.83 5.98
CA ALA A 285 -18.93 9.98 5.51
C ALA A 285 -18.54 8.82 4.58
N MET A 286 -18.97 7.60 4.91
CA MET A 286 -18.73 6.41 4.08
C MET A 286 -19.55 6.41 2.79
N ASP A 287 -20.76 6.97 2.81
CA ASP A 287 -21.57 7.21 1.61
C ASP A 287 -20.82 8.08 0.62
N SER A 288 -20.27 9.20 1.10
CA SER A 288 -19.49 10.13 0.30
C SER A 288 -18.25 9.44 -0.31
N VAL A 289 -17.59 8.55 0.45
CA VAL A 289 -16.49 7.72 -0.07
C VAL A 289 -16.99 6.78 -1.19
N GLY A 290 -18.19 6.23 -1.05
CA GLY A 290 -18.85 5.46 -2.12
C GLY A 290 -19.12 6.29 -3.38
N GLU A 291 -19.43 7.57 -3.23
CA GLU A 291 -19.61 8.48 -4.37
C GLU A 291 -18.30 8.72 -5.13
N VAL A 292 -17.14 8.75 -4.47
CA VAL A 292 -15.82 8.88 -5.15
C VAL A 292 -15.61 7.75 -6.16
N LYS A 293 -16.01 6.52 -5.82
CA LYS A 293 -16.00 5.39 -6.77
C LYS A 293 -16.88 5.69 -8.00
N SER A 294 -18.09 6.21 -7.79
CA SER A 294 -19.00 6.51 -8.89
C SER A 294 -18.44 7.58 -9.82
N LEU A 295 -17.85 8.65 -9.28
CA LEU A 295 -17.20 9.69 -10.05
C LEU A 295 -15.98 9.16 -10.81
N PHE A 296 -15.11 8.38 -10.15
CA PHE A 296 -13.97 7.74 -10.81
C PHE A 296 -14.40 6.88 -12.01
N ASN A 297 -15.42 6.03 -11.82
CA ASN A 297 -15.92 5.17 -12.89
C ASN A 297 -16.55 5.98 -14.04
N ALA A 298 -17.23 7.09 -13.74
CA ALA A 298 -17.75 8.01 -14.75
C ALA A 298 -16.61 8.62 -15.57
N LEU A 299 -15.54 9.11 -14.93
CA LEU A 299 -14.37 9.67 -15.61
C LEU A 299 -13.64 8.63 -16.47
N CYS A 300 -13.53 7.38 -16.01
CA CYS A 300 -12.90 6.29 -16.76
C CYS A 300 -13.72 5.83 -17.98
N SER A 301 -15.05 5.93 -17.92
CA SER A 301 -15.97 5.49 -18.98
C SER A 301 -16.44 6.62 -19.90
N ASP A 302 -16.11 7.87 -19.57
CA ASP A 302 -16.43 9.02 -20.41
C ASP A 302 -15.79 8.88 -21.79
N GLY A 303 -16.57 9.12 -22.84
CA GLY A 303 -16.14 8.91 -24.23
C GLY A 303 -14.99 9.83 -24.67
N ILE A 304 -14.84 11.00 -24.03
CA ILE A 304 -13.74 11.93 -24.30
C ILE A 304 -12.48 11.47 -23.58
N TYR A 305 -12.60 11.05 -22.31
CA TYR A 305 -11.46 10.72 -21.46
C TYR A 305 -10.93 9.29 -21.64
N SER A 306 -11.81 8.32 -21.87
CA SER A 306 -11.46 6.89 -21.99
C SER A 306 -10.37 6.60 -23.04
N ALA A 307 -10.33 7.40 -24.11
CA ALA A 307 -9.27 7.31 -25.13
C ALA A 307 -7.86 7.62 -24.61
N TYR A 308 -7.75 8.40 -23.54
CA TYR A 308 -6.47 8.80 -22.94
C TYR A 308 -6.12 7.99 -21.70
N VAL A 309 -7.11 7.63 -20.87
CA VAL A 309 -6.87 7.05 -19.54
C VAL A 309 -7.40 5.63 -19.35
N GLY A 310 -8.09 5.03 -20.31
CA GLY A 310 -8.75 3.73 -20.14
C GLY A 310 -7.83 2.60 -19.65
N ASP A 311 -6.61 2.52 -20.20
CA ASP A 311 -5.60 1.54 -19.78
C ASP A 311 -5.10 1.82 -18.35
N LEU A 312 -4.96 3.12 -18.00
CA LEU A 312 -4.51 3.56 -16.68
C LEU A 312 -5.57 3.38 -15.60
N CYS A 313 -6.86 3.44 -15.92
CA CYS A 313 -7.96 3.20 -14.97
C CYS A 313 -7.96 1.80 -14.35
N ASN A 314 -7.27 0.84 -14.98
CA ASN A 314 -7.14 -0.53 -14.48
C ASN A 314 -5.73 -0.85 -13.96
N MET A 315 -4.82 0.12 -13.98
CA MET A 315 -3.42 -0.08 -13.64
C MET A 315 -3.21 -0.17 -12.14
N ARG A 316 -2.94 -1.39 -11.63
CA ARG A 316 -2.69 -1.63 -10.20
C ARG A 316 -1.30 -2.19 -9.91
N SER A 317 -0.48 -2.36 -10.94
CA SER A 317 0.91 -2.82 -10.81
C SER A 317 1.87 -1.66 -11.03
N GLN A 318 2.69 -1.36 -10.03
CA GLN A 318 3.71 -0.31 -10.11
C GLN A 318 4.69 -0.60 -11.24
N ILE A 319 5.21 -1.83 -11.28
CA ILE A 319 6.20 -2.25 -12.29
C ILE A 319 5.60 -2.16 -13.70
N SER A 320 4.36 -2.62 -13.88
CA SER A 320 3.70 -2.55 -15.18
C SER A 320 3.44 -1.11 -15.61
N CYS A 321 3.05 -0.24 -14.68
CA CYS A 321 2.88 1.18 -14.95
C CYS A 321 4.21 1.83 -15.38
N GLU A 322 5.26 1.67 -14.58
CA GLU A 322 6.57 2.24 -14.88
C GLU A 322 7.10 1.76 -16.23
N THR A 323 6.97 0.47 -16.51
CA THR A 323 7.44 -0.13 -17.77
C THR A 323 6.67 0.40 -18.98
N ASN A 324 5.34 0.45 -18.88
CA ASN A 324 4.49 0.79 -20.03
C ASN A 324 4.48 2.30 -20.35
N TYR A 325 4.82 3.15 -19.37
CA TYR A 325 4.75 4.61 -19.50
C TYR A 325 6.12 5.30 -19.32
N ALA A 326 7.22 4.54 -19.46
CA ALA A 326 8.60 5.04 -19.35
C ALA A 326 9.04 5.95 -20.51
N THR A 327 8.32 5.98 -21.63
CA THR A 327 8.72 6.68 -22.84
C THR A 327 7.60 7.52 -23.41
N ALA A 328 7.97 8.58 -24.15
CA ALA A 328 7.02 9.31 -24.99
C ALA A 328 6.70 8.48 -26.26
N PRO A 329 5.46 8.56 -26.78
CA PRO A 329 4.36 9.41 -26.32
C PRO A 329 3.53 8.81 -25.17
N GLU A 330 3.77 7.56 -24.75
CA GLU A 330 2.94 6.87 -23.75
C GLU A 330 2.90 7.62 -22.41
N SER A 331 4.01 8.23 -21.98
CA SER A 331 4.07 9.03 -20.75
C SER A 331 3.03 10.16 -20.70
N ASP A 332 2.58 10.70 -21.84
CA ASP A 332 1.54 11.74 -21.89
C ASP A 332 0.20 11.24 -21.32
N LYS A 333 -0.05 9.92 -21.35
CA LYS A 333 -1.23 9.33 -20.71
C LYS A 333 -1.18 9.47 -19.17
N LEU A 334 0.01 9.51 -18.56
CA LEU A 334 0.13 9.81 -17.13
C LEU A 334 -0.28 11.26 -16.86
N GLU A 335 0.10 12.22 -17.71
CA GLU A 335 -0.37 13.60 -17.60
C GLU A 335 -1.90 13.67 -17.71
N ALA A 336 -2.47 12.97 -18.69
CA ALA A 336 -3.91 12.88 -18.88
C ALA A 336 -4.60 12.32 -17.63
N TYR A 337 -4.07 11.24 -17.05
CA TYR A 337 -4.64 10.63 -15.86
C TYR A 337 -4.58 11.57 -14.65
N PHE A 338 -3.47 12.26 -14.44
CA PHE A 338 -3.36 13.22 -13.34
C PHE A 338 -4.31 14.40 -13.52
N PHE A 339 -4.40 14.93 -14.73
CA PHE A 339 -5.35 15.99 -15.06
C PHE A 339 -6.80 15.53 -14.85
N ILE A 340 -7.20 14.37 -15.38
CA ILE A 340 -8.59 13.90 -15.33
C ILE A 340 -8.97 13.44 -13.92
N MET A 341 -8.11 12.67 -13.26
CA MET A 341 -8.43 12.05 -11.98
C MET A 341 -8.02 12.94 -10.82
N PHE A 342 -6.74 13.25 -10.67
CA PHE A 342 -6.25 13.94 -9.47
C PHE A 342 -6.71 15.40 -9.39
N GLU A 343 -6.70 16.15 -10.49
CA GLU A 343 -7.18 17.55 -10.47
C GLU A 343 -8.70 17.66 -10.30
N THR A 344 -9.47 16.68 -10.78
CA THR A 344 -10.94 16.67 -10.62
C THR A 344 -11.35 16.21 -9.24
N LEU A 345 -10.72 15.14 -8.74
CA LEU A 345 -11.08 14.53 -7.46
C LEU A 345 -10.53 15.31 -6.27
N PHE A 346 -9.44 16.06 -6.45
CA PHE A 346 -8.86 16.91 -5.42
C PHE A 346 -8.75 18.35 -5.93
N ASN A 347 -9.79 19.16 -5.68
CA ASN A 347 -9.89 20.54 -6.14
C ASN A 347 -9.83 21.60 -5.03
#